data_AF-A0A257NSU7-F1
#
_entry.id   AF-A0A257NSU7-F1
#
_cell.length_a   1.000
_cell.length_b   1.000
_cell.length_c   1.000
_cell.angle_alpha   90.00
_cell.angle_beta   90.00
_cell.angle_gamma   90.00
#
_symmetry.space_group_name_H-M   'P 1'
#
loop_
_entity.id
_entity.type
_entity.pdbx_description
1 polymer ?
#
loop_
_entity_poly.entity_id
_entity_poly.type
_entity_poly.pdbx_seq_one_letter_code
_entity_poly.pdbx_strand_id
1 'polypeptide(L)'
;GSIKTVKALRSNIVAYANNSALAKQAWINQPDIDAWLIYNIWQVANPKLADVVKIEPQYAIYRDAGVVLTQRAEAKPEAKAFIAFLQSKQGEKIFVKWGWKAN
;
A
#
# COMPACT_ATOMS: atom_id res chain seq x y z
N GLY A 1 -21.42 -9.86 -6.48
CA GLY A 1 -21.33 -8.46 -6.00
C GLY A 1 -22.65 -7.73 -6.22
N SER A 2 -22.92 -6.64 -5.51
CA SER A 2 -24.18 -5.88 -5.56
C SER A 2 -23.95 -4.42 -6.01
N ILE A 3 -24.62 -3.99 -7.08
CA ILE A 3 -24.53 -2.60 -7.56
C ILE A 3 -25.06 -1.59 -6.54
N LYS A 4 -26.06 -1.99 -5.73
CA LYS A 4 -26.61 -1.15 -4.65
C LYS A 4 -25.52 -0.86 -3.61
N THR A 5 -24.75 -1.86 -3.23
CA THR A 5 -23.62 -1.71 -2.28
C THR A 5 -22.53 -0.81 -2.84
N VAL A 6 -22.16 -0.98 -4.12
CA VAL A 6 -21.17 -0.11 -4.77
C VAL A 6 -21.63 1.34 -4.81
N LYS A 7 -22.90 1.60 -5.12
CA LYS A 7 -23.48 2.95 -5.09
C LYS A 7 -23.43 3.56 -3.70
N ALA A 8 -23.81 2.79 -2.67
CA ALA A 8 -23.80 3.26 -1.28
C ALA A 8 -22.39 3.55 -0.76
N LEU A 9 -21.39 2.71 -1.08
CA LEU A 9 -20.00 3.01 -0.76
C LEU A 9 -19.54 4.29 -1.45
N ARG A 10 -19.84 4.43 -2.76
CA ARG A 10 -19.41 5.59 -3.55
C ARG A 10 -20.00 6.90 -3.03
N SER A 11 -21.26 6.92 -2.57
CA SER A 11 -21.87 8.12 -2.00
C SER A 11 -21.23 8.59 -0.70
N ASN A 12 -20.50 7.72 0.00
CA ASN A 12 -19.79 8.08 1.23
C ASN A 12 -18.35 8.54 0.99
N ILE A 13 -17.85 8.52 -0.26
CA ILE A 13 -16.50 8.97 -0.57
C ILE A 13 -16.50 10.49 -0.68
N VAL A 14 -15.95 11.15 0.34
CA VAL A 14 -15.88 12.63 0.41
C VAL A 14 -14.64 13.21 -0.28
N ALA A 15 -13.61 12.39 -0.54
CA ALA A 15 -12.37 12.84 -1.18
C ALA A 15 -11.77 11.77 -2.10
N TYR A 16 -11.25 12.22 -3.25
CA TYR A 16 -10.48 11.41 -4.20
C TYR A 16 -9.07 12.00 -4.36
N ALA A 17 -8.08 11.37 -3.75
CA ALA A 17 -6.70 11.83 -3.81
C ALA A 17 -5.94 11.23 -5.00
N ASN A 18 -5.11 12.04 -5.66
CA ASN A 18 -4.31 11.61 -6.82
C ASN A 18 -3.16 10.66 -6.45
N ASN A 19 -2.75 10.61 -5.18
CA ASN A 19 -1.75 9.69 -4.67
C ASN A 19 -1.88 9.53 -3.14
N SER A 20 -1.17 8.54 -2.59
CA SER A 20 -1.23 8.22 -1.17
C SER A 20 -0.73 9.33 -0.24
N ALA A 21 0.22 10.16 -0.68
CA ALA A 21 0.73 11.27 0.13
C ALA A 21 -0.33 12.36 0.30
N LEU A 22 -1.03 12.71 -0.78
CA LEU A 22 -2.15 13.64 -0.74
C LEU A 22 -3.34 13.07 0.05
N ALA A 23 -3.58 11.76 -0.02
CA ALA A 23 -4.60 11.10 0.79
C ALA A 23 -4.28 11.20 2.30
N LYS A 24 -3.01 10.97 2.69
CA LYS A 24 -2.54 11.17 4.07
C LYS A 24 -2.74 12.61 4.53
N GLN A 25 -2.43 13.58 3.69
CA GLN A 25 -2.62 15.00 4.02
C GLN A 25 -4.11 15.33 4.20
N ALA A 26 -4.99 14.81 3.34
CA ALA A 26 -6.44 14.97 3.49
C ALA A 26 -6.94 14.39 4.82
N TRP A 27 -6.51 13.17 5.17
CA TRP A 27 -6.82 12.53 6.45
C TRP A 27 -6.40 13.38 7.66
N ILE A 28 -5.19 13.97 7.64
CA ILE A 28 -4.70 14.80 8.74
C ILE A 28 -5.46 16.13 8.86
N ASN A 29 -5.80 16.73 7.72
CA ASN A 29 -6.35 18.08 7.67
C ASN A 29 -7.88 18.13 7.82
N GLN A 30 -8.57 17.00 7.60
CA GLN A 30 -10.04 16.91 7.61
C GLN A 30 -10.47 15.90 8.69
N PRO A 31 -10.66 16.37 9.95
CA PRO A 31 -10.96 15.49 11.09
C PRO A 31 -12.35 14.84 11.02
N ASP A 32 -13.18 15.26 10.08
CA ASP A 32 -14.50 14.71 9.76
C ASP A 32 -14.46 13.49 8.83
N ILE A 33 -13.29 13.10 8.31
CA ILE A 33 -13.13 11.86 7.55
C ILE A 33 -13.04 10.68 8.52
N ASP A 34 -14.01 9.76 8.44
CA ASP A 34 -14.05 8.59 9.32
C ASP A 34 -13.12 7.44 8.89
N ALA A 35 -12.84 7.33 7.59
CA ALA A 35 -12.07 6.22 7.04
C ALA A 35 -11.18 6.63 5.86
N TRP A 36 -9.97 6.07 5.84
CA TRP A 36 -9.03 6.21 4.73
C TRP A 36 -8.63 4.84 4.19
N LEU A 37 -9.11 4.51 2.98
CA LEU A 37 -8.72 3.27 2.29
C LEU A 37 -7.29 3.39 1.73
N ILE A 38 -6.37 2.60 2.30
CA ILE A 38 -4.94 2.62 1.98
C ILE A 38 -4.29 1.25 2.19
N TYR A 39 -3.06 1.07 1.72
CA TYR A 39 -2.22 -0.09 2.03
C TYR A 39 -1.70 -0.04 3.47
N ASN A 40 -1.74 -1.18 4.16
CA ASN A 40 -1.31 -1.33 5.56
C ASN A 40 0.11 -0.83 5.84
N ILE A 41 1.01 -0.87 4.85
CA ILE A 41 2.39 -0.36 4.96
C ILE A 41 2.43 1.11 5.41
N TRP A 42 1.40 1.91 5.08
CA TRP A 42 1.29 3.31 5.52
C TRP A 42 1.05 3.42 7.02
N GLN A 43 0.20 2.57 7.59
CA GLN A 43 -0.04 2.57 9.03
C GLN A 43 1.15 1.98 9.79
N VAL A 44 1.77 0.91 9.27
CA VAL A 44 2.99 0.34 9.87
C VAL A 44 4.11 1.38 9.97
N ALA A 45 4.24 2.26 8.96
CA ALA A 45 5.18 3.36 8.98
C ALA A 45 4.74 4.57 9.83
N ASN A 46 3.46 4.67 10.18
CA ASN A 46 2.87 5.79 10.92
C ASN A 46 1.90 5.28 12.02
N PRO A 47 2.36 4.50 13.00
CA PRO A 47 1.48 3.72 13.87
C PRO A 47 0.57 4.54 14.77
N LYS A 48 0.87 5.83 14.97
CA LYS A 48 0.08 6.76 15.78
C LYS A 48 -0.93 7.59 14.98
N LEU A 49 -0.95 7.45 13.64
CA LEU A 49 -1.76 8.30 12.77
C LEU A 49 -3.22 7.83 12.69
N ALA A 50 -3.44 6.52 12.72
CA ALA A 50 -4.74 5.89 12.64
C ALA A 50 -4.65 4.43 13.10
N ASP A 51 -5.79 3.90 13.55
CA ASP A 51 -5.96 2.46 13.78
C ASP A 51 -6.21 1.71 12.47
N VAL A 52 -5.91 0.41 12.46
CA VAL A 52 -6.17 -0.46 11.31
C VAL A 52 -7.42 -1.29 11.54
N VAL A 53 -8.41 -1.11 10.66
CA VAL A 53 -9.56 -2.02 10.54
C VAL A 53 -9.29 -3.00 9.41
N LYS A 54 -9.38 -4.30 9.69
CA LYS A 54 -9.19 -5.34 8.66
C LYS A 54 -10.42 -5.42 7.76
N ILE A 55 -10.19 -5.39 6.45
CA ILE A 55 -11.22 -5.68 5.44
C ILE A 55 -11.55 -7.18 5.50
N GLU A 56 -12.83 -7.53 5.31
CA GLU A 56 -13.25 -8.92 5.26
C GLU A 56 -12.54 -9.67 4.12
N PRO A 57 -12.08 -10.92 4.33
CA PRO A 57 -11.23 -11.62 3.36
C PRO A 57 -11.79 -11.70 1.93
N GLN A 58 -13.11 -11.80 1.78
CA GLN A 58 -13.80 -11.85 0.49
C GLN A 58 -13.79 -10.51 -0.29
N TYR A 59 -13.48 -9.40 0.38
CA TYR A 59 -13.41 -8.06 -0.22
C TYR A 59 -12.00 -7.48 -0.23
N ALA A 60 -11.06 -8.08 0.50
CA ALA A 60 -9.69 -7.61 0.58
C ALA A 60 -8.97 -7.72 -0.78
N ILE A 61 -8.34 -6.62 -1.20
CA ILE A 61 -7.53 -6.56 -2.41
C ILE A 61 -6.05 -6.50 -2.00
N TYR A 62 -5.24 -7.38 -2.59
CA TYR A 62 -3.80 -7.39 -2.42
C TYR A 62 -3.12 -6.88 -3.70
N ARG A 63 -2.04 -6.12 -3.55
CA ARG A 63 -1.13 -5.74 -4.63
C ARG A 63 0.29 -6.08 -4.22
N ASP A 64 1.10 -6.46 -5.19
CA ASP A 64 2.49 -6.85 -5.00
C ASP A 64 3.45 -5.64 -5.08
N ALA A 65 4.72 -5.90 -4.73
CA ALA A 65 5.83 -5.01 -4.96
C ALA A 65 6.73 -5.59 -6.06
N GLY A 66 6.52 -5.16 -7.30
CA GLY A 66 7.33 -5.58 -8.45
C GLY A 66 8.65 -4.82 -8.54
N VAL A 67 9.69 -5.50 -9.06
CA VAL A 67 10.97 -4.88 -9.41
C VAL A 67 11.47 -5.41 -10.75
N VAL A 68 12.00 -4.53 -11.60
CA VAL A 68 12.54 -4.87 -12.92
C VAL A 68 13.72 -3.96 -13.25
N LEU A 69 14.65 -4.46 -14.07
CA LEU A 69 15.73 -3.62 -14.63
C LEU A 69 15.19 -2.73 -15.73
N THR A 70 15.68 -1.49 -15.76
CA THR A 70 15.56 -0.65 -16.96
C THR A 70 16.60 -1.06 -17.99
N GLN A 71 16.36 -0.75 -19.27
CA GLN A 71 17.33 -1.00 -20.35
C GLN A 71 18.71 -0.38 -20.04
N ARG A 72 18.73 0.83 -19.48
CA ARG A 72 19.99 1.50 -19.07
C ARG A 72 20.75 0.77 -17.95
N ALA A 73 20.03 0.06 -17.08
CA ALA A 73 20.61 -0.66 -15.95
C ALA A 73 20.96 -2.11 -16.28
N GLU A 74 20.59 -2.62 -17.46
CA GLU A 74 20.76 -4.02 -17.84
C GLU A 74 22.23 -4.46 -17.85
N ALA A 75 23.13 -3.57 -18.25
CA ALA A 75 24.57 -3.84 -18.25
C ALA A 75 25.24 -3.59 -16.89
N LYS A 76 24.52 -3.10 -15.86
CA LYS A 76 25.10 -2.74 -14.56
C LYS A 76 25.06 -3.92 -13.58
N PRO A 77 26.21 -4.48 -13.18
CA PRO A 77 26.25 -5.59 -12.22
C PRO A 77 25.61 -5.25 -10.88
N GLU A 78 25.77 -4.01 -10.41
CA GLU A 78 25.23 -3.55 -9.12
C GLU A 78 23.70 -3.52 -9.13
N ALA A 79 23.08 -3.19 -10.27
CA ALA A 79 21.63 -3.21 -10.41
C ALA A 79 21.08 -4.64 -10.33
N LYS A 80 21.77 -5.60 -10.94
CA LYS A 80 21.45 -7.04 -10.86
C LYS A 80 21.62 -7.54 -9.42
N ALA A 81 22.73 -7.20 -8.78
CA ALA A 81 23.00 -7.55 -7.39
C ALA A 81 21.94 -6.99 -6.43
N PHE A 82 21.48 -5.76 -6.66
CA PHE A 82 20.42 -5.16 -5.86
C PHE A 82 19.08 -5.89 -6.00
N ILE A 83 18.67 -6.26 -7.22
CA ILE A 83 17.46 -7.06 -7.41
C ILE A 83 17.59 -8.43 -6.73
N ALA A 84 18.74 -9.09 -6.86
CA ALA A 84 19.01 -10.36 -6.18
C ALA A 84 18.92 -10.21 -4.65
N PHE A 85 19.40 -9.09 -4.10
CA PHE A 85 19.26 -8.77 -2.68
C PHE A 85 17.79 -8.58 -2.27
N LEU A 86 17.00 -7.80 -3.04
CA LEU A 86 15.58 -7.59 -2.77
C LEU A 86 14.81 -8.93 -2.74
N GLN A 87 15.19 -9.89 -3.59
CA GLN A 87 14.59 -11.23 -3.67
C GLN A 87 15.15 -12.23 -2.64
N SER A 88 16.17 -11.85 -1.87
CA SER A 88 16.79 -12.72 -0.88
C SER A 88 15.97 -12.81 0.41
N LYS A 89 16.29 -13.80 1.27
CA LYS A 89 15.69 -13.92 2.60
C LYS A 89 15.99 -12.74 3.53
N GLN A 90 17.08 -12.00 3.29
CA GLN A 90 17.35 -10.77 4.02
C GLN A 90 16.44 -9.63 3.55
N GLY A 91 16.24 -9.50 2.23
CA GLY A 91 15.29 -8.56 1.64
C GLY A 91 13.86 -8.82 2.13
N GLU A 92 13.40 -10.09 2.06
CA GLU A 92 12.08 -10.52 2.54
C GLU A 92 11.82 -10.09 3.99
N LYS A 93 12.79 -10.31 4.90
CA LYS A 93 12.68 -9.89 6.31
C LYS A 93 12.45 -8.39 6.46
N ILE A 94 13.10 -7.57 5.64
CA ILE A 94 12.92 -6.12 5.64
C ILE A 94 11.49 -5.78 5.19
N PHE A 95 11.01 -6.38 4.10
CA PHE A 95 9.65 -6.16 3.60
C PHE A 95 8.60 -6.59 4.64
N VAL A 96 8.75 -7.76 5.26
CA VAL A 96 7.83 -8.24 6.31
C VAL A 96 7.78 -7.29 7.51
N LYS A 97 8.93 -6.75 7.94
CA LYS A 97 8.97 -5.72 9.01
C LYS A 97 8.10 -4.50 8.68
N TRP A 98 7.99 -4.14 7.40
CA TRP A 98 7.21 -2.99 6.94
C TRP A 98 5.77 -3.35 6.50
N GLY A 99 5.29 -4.54 6.85
CA GLY A 99 3.89 -4.93 6.67
C GLY A 99 3.59 -5.69 5.37
N TRP A 100 4.60 -6.00 4.56
CA TRP A 100 4.41 -6.90 3.43
C TRP A 100 4.23 -8.34 3.90
N LYS A 101 3.47 -9.13 3.15
CA LYS A 101 3.35 -10.57 3.40
C LYS A 101 4.41 -11.28 2.58
N ALA A 102 5.12 -12.22 3.21
CA ALA A 102 5.95 -13.18 2.49
C ALA A 102 5.04 -14.15 1.70
N ASN A 103 5.57 -14.64 0.58
CA ASN A 103 4.93 -15.69 -0.22
C ASN A 103 5.20 -17.07 0.37
#